data_AF-A0A5C6Z777-F1
#
_entry.id   AF-A0A5C6Z777-F1
#
_cell.length_a   1.000
_cell.length_b   1.000
_cell.length_c   1.000
_cell.angle_alpha   90.00
_cell.angle_beta   90.00
_cell.angle_gamma   90.00
#
_symmetry.space_group_name_H-M   'P 1'
#
loop_
_entity.id
_entity.type
_entity.pdbx_description
1 polymer ?
#
loop_
_entity_poly.entity_id
_entity_poly.type
_entity_poly.pdbx_seq_one_letter_code
_entity_poly.pdbx_strand_id
1 'polypeptide(L)'
;TEPAVIGRKYWVRHGNRWVQARITAIDHRLDIQTLAETEAHELSVNEIGHVTVELQAELPLQPYADNRVGGALIVVDPTSNRTSGALLVR
;
A
#
# COMPACT_ATOMS: atom_id res chain seq x y z
N THR A 1 1.20 7.49 -13.79
CA THR A 1 1.51 6.75 -12.55
C THR A 1 1.40 5.29 -12.91
N GLU A 2 2.40 4.49 -12.57
CA GLU A 2 2.43 3.07 -12.96
C GLU A 2 1.56 2.24 -12.00
N PRO A 3 0.97 1.13 -12.46
CA PRO A 3 0.15 0.27 -11.60
C PRO A 3 0.99 -0.35 -10.48
N ALA A 4 0.32 -0.60 -9.36
CA ALA A 4 0.88 -1.39 -8.28
C ALA A 4 0.79 -2.87 -8.62
N VAL A 5 1.92 -3.55 -8.66
CA VAL A 5 2.03 -4.95 -9.06
C VAL A 5 2.79 -5.76 -8.00
N ILE A 6 2.44 -7.03 -7.88
CA ILE A 6 3.11 -7.96 -6.95
C ILE A 6 4.61 -8.03 -7.29
N GLY A 7 5.45 -8.03 -6.25
CA GLY A 7 6.91 -8.15 -6.35
C GLY A 7 7.65 -6.84 -6.65
N ARG A 8 6.95 -5.77 -7.06
CA ARG A 8 7.57 -4.46 -7.25
C ARG A 8 8.01 -3.87 -5.91
N LYS A 9 9.22 -3.30 -5.91
CA LYS A 9 9.80 -2.61 -4.74
C LYS A 9 9.34 -1.17 -4.67
N TYR A 10 9.08 -0.72 -3.45
CA TYR A 10 8.70 0.65 -3.10
C TYR A 10 9.51 1.13 -1.90
N TRP A 11 9.56 2.45 -1.74
CA TRP A 11 9.75 3.04 -0.43
C TRP A 11 8.40 3.19 0.25
N VAL A 12 8.32 2.86 1.55
CA VAL A 12 7.21 3.27 2.39
C VAL A 12 7.69 4.21 3.47
N ARG A 13 6.86 5.23 3.77
CA ARG A 13 7.08 6.15 4.87
C ARG A 13 6.02 5.94 5.95
N HIS A 14 6.47 5.65 7.17
CA HIS A 14 5.64 5.60 8.38
C HIS A 14 6.17 6.62 9.38
N GLY A 15 5.38 7.67 9.64
CA GLY A 15 5.85 8.86 10.37
C GLY A 15 7.11 9.44 9.74
N ASN A 16 8.25 9.32 10.43
CA ASN A 16 9.57 9.80 9.97
C ASN A 16 10.51 8.67 9.51
N ARG A 17 10.05 7.41 9.48
CA ARG A 17 10.84 6.26 9.08
C ARG A 17 10.57 5.91 7.62
N TRP A 18 11.64 5.67 6.87
CA TRP A 18 11.61 5.17 5.49
C TRP A 18 12.10 3.73 5.48
N VAL A 19 11.33 2.83 4.89
CA VAL A 19 11.65 1.39 4.82
C VAL A 19 11.36 0.89 3.40
N GLN A 20 12.19 0.00 2.86
CA GLN A 20 11.85 -0.64 1.60
C GLN A 20 10.74 -1.65 1.83
N ALA A 21 9.82 -1.73 0.88
CA ALA A 21 8.72 -2.67 0.93
C ALA A 21 8.44 -3.26 -0.45
N ARG A 22 7.69 -4.36 -0.48
CA ARG A 22 7.07 -4.87 -1.70
C ARG A 22 5.67 -5.38 -1.42
N ILE A 23 4.81 -5.27 -2.41
CA ILE A 23 3.51 -5.94 -2.38
C ILE A 23 3.76 -7.43 -2.66
N THR A 24 3.29 -8.31 -1.77
CA THR A 24 3.44 -9.76 -1.91
C THR A 24 2.16 -10.44 -2.35
N ALA A 25 1.00 -9.82 -2.10
CA ALA A 25 -0.29 -10.28 -2.57
C ALA A 25 -1.25 -9.10 -2.77
N ILE A 26 -2.17 -9.26 -3.72
CA ILE A 26 -3.34 -8.41 -3.91
C ILE A 26 -4.53 -9.37 -3.82
N ASP A 27 -5.32 -9.26 -2.76
CA ASP A 27 -6.41 -10.19 -2.49
C ASP A 27 -7.61 -9.85 -3.38
N HIS A 28 -7.96 -8.57 -3.44
CA HIS A 28 -9.00 -8.02 -4.30
C HIS A 28 -8.79 -6.52 -4.50
N ARG A 29 -9.42 -6.00 -5.55
CA ARG A 29 -9.73 -4.57 -5.69
C ARG A 29 -11.19 -4.31 -5.34
N LEU A 30 -11.49 -3.09 -4.94
CA LEU A 30 -12.84 -2.61 -4.72
C LEU A 30 -13.31 -1.82 -5.93
N ASP A 31 -14.52 -2.12 -6.40
CA ASP A 31 -15.25 -1.20 -7.27
C ASP A 31 -15.63 0.05 -6.47
N ILE A 32 -15.17 1.22 -6.90
CA ILE A 32 -15.32 2.47 -6.12
C ILE A 32 -16.78 2.98 -6.05
N GLN A 33 -17.68 2.48 -6.89
CA GLN A 33 -19.08 2.90 -6.93
C GLN A 33 -19.95 1.99 -6.05
N THR A 34 -19.63 0.70 -6.04
CA THR A 34 -20.46 -0.35 -5.42
C THR A 34 -19.83 -0.97 -4.17
N LEU A 35 -18.52 -0.74 -3.96
CA LEU A 35 -17.70 -1.38 -2.93
C LEU A 35 -17.61 -2.91 -3.06
N ALA A 36 -17.96 -3.45 -4.22
CA ALA A 36 -17.84 -4.88 -4.49
C ALA A 36 -16.37 -5.29 -4.64
N GLU A 37 -16.00 -6.42 -4.04
CA GLU A 37 -14.68 -7.01 -4.17
C GLU A 37 -14.58 -7.76 -5.51
N THR A 38 -13.47 -7.56 -6.22
CA THR A 38 -13.15 -8.28 -7.46
C THR A 38 -11.71 -8.77 -7.39
N GLU A 39 -11.46 -10.02 -7.77
CA GLU A 39 -10.10 -10.54 -7.87
C GLU A 39 -9.25 -9.65 -8.78
N ALA A 40 -8.03 -9.37 -8.35
CA ALA A 40 -7.10 -8.52 -9.08
C ALA A 40 -5.66 -8.97 -8.83
N HIS A 41 -4.81 -8.79 -9.85
CA HIS A 41 -3.38 -9.07 -9.76
C HIS A 41 -2.51 -7.81 -9.89
N GLU A 42 -3.15 -6.66 -10.06
CA GLU A 42 -2.56 -5.33 -10.06
C GLU A 42 -3.60 -4.30 -9.59
N LEU A 43 -3.14 -3.13 -9.17
CA LEU A 43 -3.99 -1.96 -8.90
C LEU A 43 -3.56 -0.79 -9.77
N SER A 44 -4.45 -0.36 -10.66
CA SER A 44 -4.30 0.84 -11.48
C SER A 44 -4.42 2.11 -10.65
N VAL A 45 -4.13 3.25 -11.28
CA VAL A 45 -4.27 4.56 -10.65
C VAL A 45 -5.69 4.77 -10.16
N ASN A 46 -5.83 5.24 -8.92
CA ASN A 46 -7.11 5.48 -8.22
C ASN A 46 -7.92 4.22 -7.88
N GLU A 47 -7.35 3.02 -8.04
CA GLU A 47 -7.97 1.81 -7.51
C GLU A 47 -7.62 1.61 -6.02
N ILE A 48 -8.54 0.99 -5.31
CA ILE A 48 -8.40 0.62 -3.90
C ILE A 48 -8.43 -0.90 -3.85
N GLY A 49 -7.57 -1.50 -3.04
CA GLY A 49 -7.56 -2.94 -2.87
C GLY A 49 -6.98 -3.34 -1.53
N HIS A 50 -7.24 -4.60 -1.16
CA HIS A 50 -6.62 -5.23 -0.02
C HIS A 50 -5.33 -5.93 -0.47
N VAL A 51 -4.22 -5.57 0.17
CA VAL A 51 -2.89 -6.01 -0.23
C VAL A 51 -2.10 -6.49 0.98
N THR A 52 -1.24 -7.48 0.77
CA THR A 52 -0.21 -7.84 1.74
C THR A 52 1.10 -7.18 1.34
N VAL A 53 1.78 -6.56 2.32
CA VAL A 53 3.03 -5.84 2.11
C VAL A 53 4.11 -6.42 3.02
N GLU A 54 5.24 -6.78 2.44
CA GLU A 54 6.44 -7.17 3.17
C GLU A 54 7.33 -5.94 3.38
N LEU A 55 7.81 -5.74 4.61
CA LEU A 55 8.70 -4.66 5.00
C LEU A 55 10.11 -5.20 5.24
N GLN A 56 11.12 -4.49 4.77
CA GLN A 56 12.52 -4.87 4.99
C GLN A 56 12.98 -4.67 6.45
N ALA A 57 12.26 -3.86 7.22
CA ALA A 57 12.51 -3.62 8.64
C ALA A 57 11.19 -3.43 9.39
N GLU A 58 11.18 -3.80 10.67
CA GLU A 58 10.00 -3.67 11.52
C GLU A 58 9.58 -2.20 11.70
N LEU A 59 8.26 -1.99 11.66
CA LEU A 59 7.61 -0.72 11.96
C LEU A 59 6.60 -0.92 13.10
N PRO A 60 6.43 0.06 14.00
CA PRO A 60 5.44 0.00 15.07
C PRO A 60 4.05 0.30 14.53
N LEU A 61 3.55 -0.59 13.67
CA LEU A 61 2.25 -0.45 13.01
C LEU A 61 1.11 -0.72 14.00
N GLN A 62 0.02 0.00 13.84
CA GLN A 62 -1.22 -0.20 14.56
C GLN A 62 -2.38 -0.18 13.56
N PRO A 63 -3.50 -0.88 13.81
CA PRO A 63 -4.67 -0.77 12.94
C PRO A 63 -5.08 0.69 12.75
N TYR A 64 -5.28 1.11 11.50
CA TYR A 64 -5.62 2.49 11.17
C TYR A 64 -6.94 2.95 11.80
N ALA A 65 -7.88 2.01 11.98
CA ALA A 65 -9.14 2.24 12.66
C ALA A 65 -8.94 2.69 14.12
N ASP A 66 -7.90 2.17 14.79
CA ASP A 66 -7.62 2.45 16.21
C ASP A 66 -6.66 3.63 16.38
N ASN A 67 -5.62 3.70 15.53
CA ASN A 67 -4.67 4.81 15.51
C ASN A 67 -4.32 5.22 14.08
N ARG A 68 -4.91 6.34 13.63
CA ARG A 68 -4.67 6.88 12.28
C ARG A 68 -3.21 7.21 11.99
N VAL A 69 -2.46 7.68 12.98
CA VAL A 69 -1.03 8.01 12.81
C VAL A 69 -0.20 6.72 12.75
N GLY A 70 -0.51 5.75 13.62
CA GLY A 70 0.16 4.45 13.69
C GLY A 70 -0.15 3.51 12.52
N GLY A 71 -1.28 3.70 11.85
CA GLY A 71 -1.73 2.84 10.76
C GLY A 71 -1.64 3.42 9.34
N ALA A 72 -1.15 4.64 9.17
CA ALA A 72 -1.01 5.26 7.85
C ALA A 72 0.43 5.19 7.33
N LEU A 73 0.58 4.81 6.06
CA LEU A 73 1.86 4.85 5.34
C LEU A 73 1.69 5.50 3.98
N ILE A 74 2.75 6.16 3.51
CA ILE A 74 2.84 6.68 2.14
C ILE A 74 3.72 5.74 1.32
N VAL A 75 3.28 5.36 0.13
CA VAL A 75 4.04 4.54 -0.83
C VAL A 75 4.69 5.47 -1.86
N VAL A 76 5.98 5.29 -2.09
CA VAL A 76 6.79 6.13 -2.99
C VAL A 76 7.57 5.24 -3.94
N ASP A 77 7.53 5.60 -5.23
CA ASP A 77 8.29 4.94 -6.27
C ASP A 77 9.80 5.26 -6.14
N PRO A 78 10.68 4.26 -6.09
CA PRO A 78 12.10 4.46 -5.83
C PRO A 78 12.88 5.09 -6.99
N THR A 79 12.33 5.07 -8.22
CA THR A 79 12.99 5.63 -9.40
C THR A 79 12.64 7.11 -9.58
N SER A 80 11.35 7.42 -9.49
CA SER A 80 10.81 8.75 -9.76
C SER A 80 10.64 9.62 -8.51
N ASN A 81 10.73 9.04 -7.31
CA ASN A 81 10.43 9.66 -6.02
C ASN A 81 9.01 10.24 -5.91
N ARG A 82 8.10 9.80 -6.76
CA ARG A 82 6.70 10.23 -6.73
C ARG A 82 5.91 9.37 -5.77
N THR A 83 4.97 9.98 -5.05
CA THR A 83 3.96 9.24 -4.29
C THR A 83 3.14 8.37 -5.25
N SER A 84 3.18 7.05 -5.03
CA SER A 84 2.45 6.05 -5.79
C SER A 84 1.09 5.75 -5.18
N GLY A 85 0.95 5.88 -3.86
CA GLY A 85 -0.29 5.59 -3.14
C GLY A 85 -0.14 5.74 -1.63
N ALA A 86 -1.13 5.23 -0.91
CA ALA A 86 -1.15 5.18 0.55
C ALA A 86 -1.57 3.78 1.02
N LEU A 87 -1.11 3.37 2.20
CA LEU A 87 -1.53 2.15 2.86
C LEU A 87 -2.20 2.50 4.18
N LEU A 88 -3.29 1.80 4.47
CA LEU A 88 -4.00 1.84 5.74
C LEU A 88 -3.88 0.44 6.35
N VAL A 89 -3.20 0.33 7.48
CA VAL A 89 -3.02 -0.95 8.19
C VAL A 89 -4.38 -1.42 8.70
N ARG A 90 -4.72 -2.68 8.43
CA ARG A 90 -5.92 -3.34 8.92
C ARG A 90 -5.65 -4.10 10.21
#